data_AF-A0A4U8TDS3-F1
#
_entry.id   AF-A0A4U8TDS3-F1
#
_cell.length_a   1.000
_cell.length_b   1.000
_cell.length_c   1.000
_cell.angle_alpha   90.00
_cell.angle_beta   90.00
_cell.angle_gamma   90.00
#
_symmetry.space_group_name_H-M   'P 1'
#
loop_
_entity.id
_entity.type
_entity.pdbx_description
1 polymer ?
#
loop_
_entity_poly.entity_id
_entity_poly.type
_entity_poly.pdbx_seq_one_letter_code
_entity_poly.pdbx_strand_id
1 'polypeptide(L)'
;MQFKSYVLSNILVRKIKQKGVNIAIACGATLLLCNVSYAKTQDLGAGGTDNWTATCSGWFCNLGGSATHDILNIKNGDGSGSYNFGAIRMQTNNFGGSVRLDIVSDKPNSGMITIDDLHTWSTGTFVAINTLNVNADTYIKSLRYLYSWAAPNKGYLDVNVGSNGSGSYTKDLQVDSISFEHNGLHTNQGTIALRANNITLGTIVGRLSHILNVEADGNITANNVYFDGVSGVGGFATIPKSSISFTAKGGSFMANSVTGMGHSNVWVKAKDQVKIENVSFIVDICITEACAGLIQIESTNNDVIVGSVSGGTSNESGIGSFNTLKVIGNNFYAGHVEAISLVTALNNSYLDLSGVRDTTFIDNLEFRNGTLKVQDFHFNNFTVWKANANRVGFEHPTDGSAYTSVTTNIGKSFINYLSMELGTSDTADFAAL
;
A
#
# COMPACT_ATOMS: atom_id res chain seq x y z
N MET A 1 -34.87 10.83 -37.98
CA MET A 1 -33.96 12.00 -37.90
C MET A 1 -34.83 13.25 -37.76
N GLN A 2 -34.99 13.77 -36.55
CA GLN A 2 -35.28 15.18 -36.22
C GLN A 2 -35.45 15.32 -34.70
N PHE A 3 -34.62 16.18 -34.11
CA PHE A 3 -34.72 16.72 -32.76
C PHE A 3 -35.71 17.89 -32.76
N LYS A 4 -36.47 18.09 -31.67
CA LYS A 4 -36.26 19.16 -30.67
C LYS A 4 -37.49 19.35 -29.76
N SER A 5 -37.16 19.58 -28.49
CA SER A 5 -37.89 20.08 -27.32
C SER A 5 -38.55 21.47 -27.57
N TYR A 6 -39.42 22.10 -26.75
CA TYR A 6 -39.56 22.20 -25.28
C TYR A 6 -40.87 22.99 -24.92
N VAL A 7 -41.32 22.86 -23.66
CA VAL A 7 -41.75 23.94 -22.72
C VAL A 7 -43.26 24.29 -22.45
N LEU A 8 -43.52 24.37 -21.12
CA LEU A 8 -44.48 25.16 -20.31
C LEU A 8 -45.96 24.76 -20.16
N SER A 9 -46.38 24.48 -18.92
CA SER A 9 -47.26 25.42 -18.19
C SER A 9 -47.45 25.07 -16.70
N ASN A 10 -47.36 26.11 -15.87
CA ASN A 10 -47.82 26.19 -14.48
C ASN A 10 -49.34 25.97 -14.38
N ILE A 11 -49.84 25.44 -13.26
CA ILE A 11 -51.14 25.76 -12.59
C ILE A 11 -51.22 24.89 -11.31
N LEU A 12 -50.99 25.47 -10.13
CA LEU A 12 -51.96 26.09 -9.20
C LEU A 12 -52.59 25.09 -8.22
N VAL A 13 -52.14 25.21 -6.96
CA VAL A 13 -52.70 24.59 -5.76
C VAL A 13 -54.15 25.05 -5.54
N ARG A 14 -55.09 24.12 -5.38
CA ARG A 14 -56.42 24.39 -4.80
C ARG A 14 -56.84 23.32 -3.79
N LYS A 15 -57.13 23.79 -2.57
CA LYS A 15 -57.83 23.11 -1.48
C LYS A 15 -59.16 22.52 -1.96
N ILE A 16 -59.41 21.23 -1.69
CA ILE A 16 -60.76 20.65 -1.65
C ILE A 16 -60.94 19.88 -0.33
N LYS A 17 -62.10 20.14 0.30
CA LYS A 17 -62.59 19.63 1.57
C LYS A 17 -62.85 18.12 1.54
N GLN A 18 -62.63 17.49 2.69
CA GLN A 18 -63.02 16.11 3.02
C GLN A 18 -64.50 15.82 2.74
N LYS A 19 -64.76 14.64 2.15
CA LYS A 19 -65.89 13.76 2.50
C LYS A 19 -65.44 12.31 2.25
N GLY A 20 -65.68 11.47 3.25
CA GLY A 20 -64.95 10.23 3.47
C GLY A 20 -65.18 9.10 2.48
N VAL A 21 -64.18 8.24 2.40
CA VAL A 21 -64.31 6.83 2.08
C VAL A 21 -63.42 6.08 3.07
N ASN A 22 -64.06 5.30 3.94
CA ASN A 22 -63.40 4.31 4.77
C ASN A 22 -62.90 3.17 3.87
N ILE A 23 -61.58 3.06 3.71
CA ILE A 23 -60.96 1.77 3.42
C ILE A 23 -60.06 1.47 4.60
N ALA A 24 -60.54 0.53 5.42
CA ALA A 24 -59.81 -0.09 6.48
C ALA A 24 -58.62 -0.86 5.89
N ILE A 25 -57.44 -0.27 5.94
CA ILE A 25 -56.20 -1.04 6.10
C ILE A 25 -55.89 -0.96 7.57
N ALA A 26 -56.00 -2.11 8.24
CA ALA A 26 -55.55 -2.30 9.60
C ALA A 26 -54.03 -2.08 9.65
N CYS A 27 -53.61 -0.81 9.71
CA CYS A 27 -52.36 -0.43 10.34
C CYS A 27 -52.53 -0.68 11.84
N GLY A 28 -52.46 -1.95 12.22
CA GLY A 28 -52.10 -2.31 13.58
C GLY A 28 -50.79 -1.60 13.87
N ALA A 29 -50.86 -0.68 14.82
CA ALA A 29 -49.76 0.12 15.35
C ALA A 29 -48.72 -0.79 16.02
N THR A 30 -48.07 -1.63 15.23
CA THR A 30 -46.72 -2.09 15.53
C THR A 30 -45.87 -0.90 15.14
N LEU A 31 -45.55 -0.08 16.12
CA LEU A 31 -44.44 0.85 16.05
C LEU A 31 -43.31 0.16 15.28
N LEU A 32 -43.05 0.61 14.05
CA LEU A 32 -41.72 0.57 13.46
C LEU A 32 -40.85 1.39 14.41
N LEU A 33 -40.37 0.76 15.48
CA LEU A 33 -39.21 1.25 16.19
C LEU A 33 -38.06 1.11 15.22
N CYS A 34 -37.80 2.22 14.54
CA CYS A 34 -36.64 2.49 13.74
C CYS A 34 -35.40 2.00 14.50
N ASN A 35 -34.75 0.95 14.00
CA ASN A 35 -33.34 0.72 14.28
C ASN A 35 -32.54 1.74 13.47
N VAL A 36 -32.60 3.00 13.91
CA VAL A 36 -31.62 4.01 13.55
C VAL A 36 -30.34 3.57 14.27
N SER A 37 -29.25 3.36 13.54
CA SER A 37 -27.93 3.13 14.14
C SER A 37 -27.56 4.38 14.95
N TYR A 38 -27.77 4.33 16.26
CA TYR A 38 -27.47 5.44 17.16
C TYR A 38 -25.95 5.53 17.35
N ALA A 39 -25.40 6.70 17.08
CA ALA A 39 -24.06 7.07 17.53
C ALA A 39 -23.93 6.79 19.03
N LYS A 40 -22.96 5.94 19.44
CA LYS A 40 -22.75 5.63 20.86
C LYS A 40 -21.60 6.46 21.41
N THR A 41 -21.91 7.34 22.34
CA THR A 41 -20.91 7.99 23.20
C THR A 41 -20.77 7.19 24.48
N GLN A 42 -19.55 6.72 24.78
CA GLN A 42 -19.24 5.93 25.98
C GLN A 42 -18.06 6.55 26.72
N ASP A 43 -18.18 6.70 28.04
CA ASP A 43 -17.05 7.04 28.90
C ASP A 43 -16.42 5.73 29.43
N LEU A 44 -15.09 5.62 29.33
CA LEU A 44 -14.29 4.48 29.74
C LEU A 44 -13.21 4.92 30.73
N GLY A 45 -12.95 4.13 31.76
CA GLY A 45 -11.97 4.45 32.79
C GLY A 45 -10.53 4.28 32.31
N ALA A 46 -9.67 5.29 32.53
CA ALA A 46 -8.25 5.20 32.18
C ALA A 46 -7.54 4.04 32.92
N GLY A 47 -6.64 3.34 32.24
CA GLY A 47 -6.01 2.10 32.71
C GLY A 47 -6.90 0.86 32.54
N GLY A 48 -8.09 1.00 31.94
CA GLY A 48 -9.02 -0.09 31.69
C GLY A 48 -8.65 -0.99 30.51
N THR A 49 -9.42 -2.06 30.34
CA THR A 49 -9.32 -2.98 29.21
C THR A 49 -10.71 -3.43 28.77
N ASP A 50 -10.99 -3.41 27.46
CA ASP A 50 -12.27 -3.88 26.90
C ASP A 50 -12.12 -4.29 25.43
N ASN A 51 -13.20 -4.78 24.83
CA ASN A 51 -13.33 -4.96 23.38
C ASN A 51 -14.40 -4.00 22.85
N TRP A 52 -14.21 -3.48 21.64
CA TRP A 52 -15.21 -2.64 20.98
C TRP A 52 -15.66 -3.23 19.65
N THR A 53 -16.93 -3.06 19.33
CA THR A 53 -17.47 -3.41 18.02
C THR A 53 -18.40 -2.30 17.56
N ALA A 54 -17.99 -1.62 16.49
CA ALA A 54 -18.77 -0.61 15.81
C ALA A 54 -19.33 -1.24 14.52
N THR A 55 -20.65 -1.35 14.42
CA THR A 55 -21.31 -2.03 13.30
C THR A 55 -22.31 -1.14 12.60
N CYS A 56 -22.30 -1.18 11.28
CA CYS A 56 -23.30 -0.62 10.39
C CYS A 56 -24.10 -1.78 9.75
N SER A 57 -25.16 -2.23 10.43
CA SER A 57 -25.93 -3.44 10.06
C SER A 57 -27.35 -3.18 9.58
N GLY A 58 -27.91 -1.99 9.78
CA GLY A 58 -29.28 -1.65 9.39
C GLY A 58 -29.43 -1.35 7.90
N TRP A 59 -30.52 -1.83 7.28
CA TRP A 59 -30.88 -1.48 5.88
C TRP A 59 -30.94 0.05 5.65
N PHE A 60 -31.37 0.81 6.66
CA PHE A 60 -31.46 2.27 6.60
C PHE A 60 -30.13 3.00 6.77
N CYS A 61 -29.09 2.38 7.33
CA CYS A 61 -27.73 2.95 7.32
C CYS A 61 -27.23 3.18 5.87
N ASN A 62 -27.78 2.40 4.94
CA ASN A 62 -27.32 2.30 3.56
C ASN A 62 -28.15 3.11 2.55
N LEU A 63 -29.34 3.59 2.93
CA LEU A 63 -30.23 4.35 2.03
C LEU A 63 -30.11 5.88 2.19
N GLY A 64 -29.50 6.37 3.27
CA GLY A 64 -29.43 7.79 3.61
C GLY A 64 -28.03 8.39 3.76
N GLY A 65 -26.96 7.61 3.52
CA GLY A 65 -25.59 8.06 3.81
C GLY A 65 -25.29 8.22 5.30
N SER A 66 -26.07 7.58 6.18
CA SER A 66 -25.86 7.65 7.62
C SER A 66 -24.67 6.77 8.04
N ALA A 67 -23.68 7.39 8.66
CA ALA A 67 -22.55 6.70 9.27
C ALA A 67 -22.91 6.23 10.68
N THR A 68 -22.46 5.04 11.07
CA THR A 68 -22.31 4.73 12.50
C THR A 68 -21.14 5.59 13.00
N HIS A 69 -21.36 6.40 14.04
CA HIS A 69 -20.31 7.23 14.65
C HIS A 69 -20.27 7.00 16.14
N ASP A 70 -19.31 6.21 16.61
CA ASP A 70 -19.07 5.98 18.02
C ASP A 70 -17.98 6.91 18.55
N ILE A 71 -18.14 7.36 19.79
CA ILE A 71 -17.16 8.19 20.50
C ILE A 71 -16.85 7.53 21.84
N LEU A 72 -15.59 7.14 22.05
CA LEU A 72 -15.10 6.57 23.30
C LEU A 72 -14.26 7.62 24.02
N ASN A 73 -14.77 8.18 25.10
CA ASN A 73 -13.99 9.10 25.92
C ASN A 73 -13.27 8.32 27.02
N ILE A 74 -11.94 8.37 27.03
CA ILE A 74 -11.12 7.84 28.12
C ILE A 74 -11.00 8.92 29.19
N LYS A 75 -11.67 8.71 30.32
CA LYS A 75 -11.76 9.66 31.44
C LYS A 75 -11.77 8.90 32.76
N ASN A 76 -11.29 9.51 33.84
CA ASN A 76 -11.37 8.97 35.21
C ASN A 76 -10.73 7.58 35.36
N GLY A 77 -9.64 7.42 36.11
CA GLY A 77 -8.98 6.12 36.25
C GLY A 77 -7.62 6.25 36.91
N ASP A 78 -6.62 5.51 36.41
CA ASP A 78 -5.22 5.60 36.85
C ASP A 78 -4.57 6.97 36.58
N GLY A 79 -5.24 7.83 35.81
CA GLY A 79 -4.80 9.17 35.49
C GLY A 79 -3.75 9.24 34.38
N SER A 80 -3.43 8.14 33.70
CA SER A 80 -2.52 8.12 32.55
C SER A 80 -3.20 8.62 31.27
N GLY A 81 -4.52 8.42 31.13
CA GLY A 81 -5.23 8.61 29.86
C GLY A 81 -5.01 7.46 28.87
N SER A 82 -4.39 6.37 29.32
CA SER A 82 -4.17 5.14 28.55
C SER A 82 -5.40 4.23 28.59
N TYR A 83 -5.56 3.39 27.58
CA TYR A 83 -6.59 2.36 27.54
C TYR A 83 -6.16 1.22 26.62
N ASN A 84 -6.51 -0.02 26.99
CA ASN A 84 -6.17 -1.20 26.20
C ASN A 84 -7.44 -1.81 25.58
N PHE A 85 -7.48 -1.93 24.27
CA PHE A 85 -8.51 -2.67 23.56
C PHE A 85 -7.98 -4.03 23.16
N GLY A 86 -8.60 -5.11 23.67
CA GLY A 86 -8.27 -6.48 23.24
C GLY A 86 -8.64 -6.71 21.77
N ALA A 87 -9.68 -6.03 21.29
CA ALA A 87 -10.05 -5.96 19.88
C ALA A 87 -10.93 -4.73 19.61
N ILE A 88 -10.76 -4.13 18.43
CA ILE A 88 -11.70 -3.19 17.83
C ILE A 88 -12.15 -3.79 16.51
N ARG A 89 -13.46 -4.03 16.38
CA ARG A 89 -14.09 -4.53 15.16
C ARG A 89 -14.93 -3.44 14.51
N MET A 90 -14.61 -3.10 13.27
CA MET A 90 -15.39 -2.14 12.48
C MET A 90 -16.04 -2.87 11.31
N GLN A 91 -17.37 -2.93 11.30
CA GLN A 91 -18.10 -3.86 10.45
C GLN A 91 -19.18 -3.15 9.63
N THR A 92 -19.19 -3.40 8.33
CA THR A 92 -20.28 -2.98 7.43
C THR A 92 -20.98 -4.20 6.83
N ASN A 93 -22.30 -4.11 6.63
CA ASN A 93 -23.08 -5.20 6.05
C ASN A 93 -22.98 -5.27 4.52
N ASN A 94 -23.83 -6.12 3.92
CA ASN A 94 -23.80 -6.41 2.49
C ASN A 94 -24.12 -5.21 1.57
N PHE A 95 -24.60 -4.09 2.13
CA PHE A 95 -24.99 -2.89 1.39
C PHE A 95 -23.99 -1.74 1.56
N GLY A 96 -22.78 -2.01 2.10
CA GLY A 96 -21.74 -1.02 2.33
C GLY A 96 -21.99 -0.19 3.59
N GLY A 97 -21.56 1.07 3.57
CA GLY A 97 -21.80 2.04 4.65
C GLY A 97 -20.53 2.66 5.21
N SER A 98 -20.69 3.56 6.16
CA SER A 98 -19.58 4.21 6.87
C SER A 98 -19.62 3.90 8.37
N VAL A 99 -18.47 3.52 8.93
CA VAL A 99 -18.25 3.36 10.38
C VAL A 99 -17.13 4.31 10.77
N ARG A 100 -17.42 5.18 11.74
CA ARG A 100 -16.46 6.08 12.35
C ARG A 100 -16.36 5.78 13.83
N LEU A 101 -15.15 5.68 14.34
CA LEU A 101 -14.85 5.52 15.75
C LEU A 101 -13.85 6.59 16.16
N ASP A 102 -14.23 7.45 17.10
CA ASP A 102 -13.36 8.45 17.69
C ASP A 102 -12.99 8.02 19.12
N ILE A 103 -11.70 7.83 19.39
CA ILE A 103 -11.17 7.56 20.74
C ILE A 103 -10.52 8.84 21.26
N VAL A 104 -11.09 9.39 22.33
CA VAL A 104 -10.73 10.70 22.89
C VAL A 104 -10.25 10.53 24.32
N SER A 105 -8.94 10.57 24.52
CA SER A 105 -8.33 10.66 25.85
C SER A 105 -8.38 12.09 26.37
N ASP A 106 -8.73 12.26 27.65
CA ASP A 106 -8.66 13.56 28.35
C ASP A 106 -7.21 13.98 28.67
N LYS A 107 -6.28 13.03 28.62
CA LYS A 107 -4.84 13.23 28.86
C LYS A 107 -4.00 12.65 27.71
N PRO A 108 -4.16 13.17 26.49
CA PRO A 108 -3.54 12.62 25.28
C PRO A 108 -2.00 12.70 25.25
N ASN A 109 -1.39 13.46 26.18
CA ASN A 109 0.06 13.63 26.30
C ASN A 109 0.69 12.73 27.38
N SER A 110 -0.10 11.93 28.09
CA SER A 110 0.36 11.19 29.28
C SER A 110 0.09 9.69 29.21
N GLY A 111 -0.54 9.23 28.12
CA GLY A 111 -0.98 7.85 27.98
C GLY A 111 -0.97 7.39 26.53
N MET A 112 -1.07 6.08 26.37
CA MET A 112 -1.08 5.40 25.07
C MET A 112 -2.37 4.59 24.91
N ILE A 113 -2.96 4.63 23.74
CA ILE A 113 -4.07 3.76 23.37
C ILE A 113 -3.48 2.52 22.72
N THR A 114 -3.67 1.36 23.35
CA THR A 114 -3.24 0.07 22.79
C THR A 114 -4.42 -0.64 22.18
N ILE A 115 -4.26 -1.18 20.97
CA ILE A 115 -5.25 -2.01 20.29
C ILE A 115 -4.56 -3.31 19.88
N ASP A 116 -4.89 -4.41 20.54
CA ASP A 116 -4.29 -5.71 20.24
C ASP A 116 -4.70 -6.20 18.84
N ASP A 117 -5.93 -5.95 18.42
CA ASP A 117 -6.48 -6.37 17.14
C ASP A 117 -7.45 -5.33 16.59
N LEU A 118 -7.02 -4.56 15.58
CA LEU A 118 -7.89 -3.73 14.76
C LEU A 118 -8.32 -4.51 13.53
N HIS A 119 -9.58 -4.92 13.51
CA HIS A 119 -10.13 -5.75 12.44
C HIS A 119 -11.29 -5.03 11.75
N THR A 120 -11.13 -4.75 10.46
CA THR A 120 -12.25 -4.29 9.62
C THR A 120 -12.81 -5.44 8.80
N TRP A 121 -14.13 -5.55 8.79
CA TRP A 121 -14.84 -6.59 8.05
C TRP A 121 -15.92 -5.96 7.19
N SER A 122 -15.94 -6.28 5.88
CA SER A 122 -17.04 -5.94 4.98
C SER A 122 -17.38 -7.11 4.05
N THR A 123 -18.67 -7.43 3.97
CA THR A 123 -19.23 -8.51 3.11
C THR A 123 -20.12 -7.99 1.97
N GLY A 124 -19.98 -6.72 1.59
CA GLY A 124 -20.96 -6.04 0.73
C GLY A 124 -20.58 -5.73 -0.69
N THR A 125 -21.61 -5.50 -1.51
CA THR A 125 -21.49 -5.12 -2.92
C THR A 125 -21.24 -3.62 -3.14
N PHE A 126 -21.24 -2.83 -2.07
CA PHE A 126 -21.07 -1.38 -2.09
C PHE A 126 -19.86 -0.94 -1.26
N VAL A 127 -19.47 0.33 -1.44
CA VAL A 127 -18.32 0.95 -0.76
C VAL A 127 -18.49 0.88 0.76
N ALA A 128 -17.45 0.39 1.44
CA ALA A 128 -17.35 0.37 2.90
C ALA A 128 -16.23 1.32 3.34
N ILE A 129 -16.56 2.27 4.21
CA ILE A 129 -15.63 3.27 4.72
C ILE A 129 -15.52 3.09 6.23
N ASN A 130 -14.34 2.79 6.73
CA ASN A 130 -14.06 2.70 8.15
C ASN A 130 -13.06 3.81 8.51
N THR A 131 -13.33 4.57 9.57
CA THR A 131 -12.43 5.63 10.05
C THR A 131 -12.23 5.49 11.55
N LEU A 132 -10.99 5.29 11.98
CA LEU A 132 -10.56 5.34 13.37
C LEU A 132 -9.79 6.65 13.59
N ASN A 133 -10.29 7.52 14.47
CA ASN A 133 -9.57 8.71 14.90
C ASN A 133 -9.16 8.53 16.37
N VAL A 134 -7.91 8.78 16.69
CA VAL A 134 -7.39 8.73 18.07
C VAL A 134 -6.63 10.01 18.36
N ASN A 135 -6.87 10.66 19.50
CA ASN A 135 -6.21 11.93 19.84
C ASN A 135 -4.93 11.77 20.69
N ALA A 136 -4.50 10.54 20.96
CA ALA A 136 -3.35 10.18 21.80
C ALA A 136 -2.39 9.26 21.03
N ASP A 137 -1.19 9.05 21.56
CA ASP A 137 -0.24 8.11 20.97
C ASP A 137 -0.85 6.71 20.95
N THR A 138 -0.66 5.99 19.84
CA THR A 138 -1.42 4.76 19.57
C THR A 138 -0.49 3.64 19.17
N TYR A 139 -0.71 2.47 19.77
CA TYR A 139 -0.04 1.23 19.42
C TYR A 139 -1.08 0.19 18.97
N ILE A 140 -0.91 -0.34 17.76
CA ILE A 140 -1.76 -1.39 17.18
C ILE A 140 -0.91 -2.63 16.96
N LYS A 141 -1.18 -3.71 17.69
CA LYS A 141 -0.40 -4.94 17.55
C LYS A 141 -0.72 -5.66 16.22
N SER A 142 -2.00 -5.74 15.85
CA SER A 142 -2.41 -6.30 14.57
C SER A 142 -3.49 -5.48 13.90
N LEU A 143 -3.24 -5.09 12.66
CA LEU A 143 -4.22 -4.45 11.78
C LEU A 143 -4.56 -5.41 10.65
N ARG A 144 -5.80 -5.91 10.67
CA ARG A 144 -6.30 -6.89 9.71
C ARG A 144 -7.44 -6.30 8.91
N TYR A 145 -7.22 -6.23 7.61
CA TYR A 145 -8.20 -5.71 6.67
C TYR A 145 -8.81 -6.85 5.85
N LEU A 146 -10.10 -7.11 6.10
CA LEU A 146 -10.88 -8.08 5.36
C LEU A 146 -11.95 -7.39 4.51
N TYR A 147 -11.88 -7.62 3.21
CA TYR A 147 -12.93 -7.27 2.26
C TYR A 147 -13.30 -8.50 1.45
N SER A 148 -14.52 -9.01 1.64
CA SER A 148 -14.99 -10.21 0.97
C SER A 148 -16.07 -9.89 -0.08
N TRP A 149 -15.83 -10.36 -1.32
CA TRP A 149 -16.76 -10.54 -2.46
C TRP A 149 -16.99 -9.47 -3.55
N ALA A 150 -16.82 -9.97 -4.79
CA ALA A 150 -17.52 -9.81 -6.08
C ALA A 150 -18.05 -8.48 -6.65
N ALA A 151 -18.08 -7.35 -5.94
CA ALA A 151 -18.51 -6.09 -6.55
C ALA A 151 -17.35 -5.12 -6.75
N PRO A 152 -17.28 -4.39 -7.89
CA PRO A 152 -16.14 -3.56 -8.33
C PRO A 152 -15.82 -2.33 -7.46
N ASN A 153 -16.30 -2.30 -6.23
CA ASN A 153 -16.27 -1.14 -5.36
C ASN A 153 -15.14 -1.24 -4.32
N LYS A 154 -14.55 -0.09 -4.02
CA LYS A 154 -13.36 0.03 -3.16
C LYS A 154 -13.78 0.05 -1.69
N GLY A 155 -13.10 -0.73 -0.86
CA GLY A 155 -13.21 -0.62 0.59
C GLY A 155 -12.08 0.26 1.14
N TYR A 156 -12.35 1.00 2.22
CA TYR A 156 -11.41 1.94 2.82
C TYR A 156 -11.37 1.78 4.34
N LEU A 157 -10.18 1.69 4.91
CA LEU A 157 -9.89 1.94 6.32
C LEU A 157 -8.97 3.14 6.41
N ASP A 158 -9.34 4.09 7.27
CA ASP A 158 -8.55 5.26 7.61
C ASP A 158 -8.22 5.25 9.10
N VAL A 159 -6.94 5.36 9.45
CA VAL A 159 -6.49 5.49 10.84
C VAL A 159 -5.74 6.81 10.98
N ASN A 160 -6.33 7.75 11.72
CA ASN A 160 -5.78 9.08 11.95
C ASN A 160 -5.43 9.26 13.43
N VAL A 161 -4.16 9.55 13.73
CA VAL A 161 -3.65 9.66 15.10
C VAL A 161 -3.14 11.08 15.36
N GLY A 162 -3.76 11.77 16.31
CA GLY A 162 -3.39 13.13 16.72
C GLY A 162 -3.73 14.24 15.74
N SER A 163 -4.76 14.06 14.90
CA SER A 163 -5.21 15.10 13.97
C SER A 163 -5.70 16.34 14.72
N ASN A 164 -5.16 17.51 14.36
CA ASN A 164 -5.53 18.80 14.96
C ASN A 164 -6.56 19.59 14.10
N GLY A 165 -7.10 18.98 13.04
CA GLY A 165 -8.05 19.61 12.13
C GLY A 165 -7.46 20.60 11.12
N SER A 166 -6.18 20.96 11.22
CA SER A 166 -5.47 21.79 10.21
C SER A 166 -4.75 20.95 9.14
N GLY A 167 -4.92 19.63 9.17
CA GLY A 167 -4.25 18.68 8.27
C GLY A 167 -2.88 18.21 8.76
N SER A 168 -2.52 18.53 10.01
CA SER A 168 -1.31 18.05 10.67
C SER A 168 -1.64 17.08 11.81
N TYR A 169 -0.70 16.18 12.07
CA TYR A 169 -0.77 15.14 13.09
C TYR A 169 0.26 15.42 14.18
N THR A 170 -0.15 15.22 15.43
CA THR A 170 0.65 15.60 16.61
C THR A 170 1.00 14.41 17.51
N LYS A 171 0.57 13.21 17.11
CA LYS A 171 0.71 11.97 17.90
C LYS A 171 1.29 10.87 17.06
N ASP A 172 1.98 9.95 17.71
CA ASP A 172 2.72 8.88 17.06
C ASP A 172 1.87 7.61 16.94
N LEU A 173 2.10 6.86 15.87
CA LEU A 173 1.45 5.58 15.60
C LEU A 173 2.49 4.49 15.45
N GLN A 174 2.34 3.42 16.22
CA GLN A 174 3.07 2.18 16.01
C GLN A 174 2.10 1.08 15.59
N VAL A 175 2.45 0.32 14.55
CA VAL A 175 1.70 -0.87 14.11
C VAL A 175 2.65 -2.05 13.93
N ASP A 176 2.52 -3.11 14.72
CA ASP A 176 3.44 -4.25 14.64
C ASP A 176 3.20 -5.12 13.39
N SER A 177 1.94 -5.29 12.99
CA SER A 177 1.61 -6.07 11.79
C SER A 177 0.43 -5.49 11.02
N ILE A 178 0.56 -5.45 9.70
CA ILE A 178 -0.50 -5.07 8.76
C ILE A 178 -0.67 -6.20 7.77
N SER A 179 -1.90 -6.70 7.62
CA SER A 179 -2.21 -7.72 6.63
C SER A 179 -3.57 -7.52 5.98
N PHE A 180 -3.63 -7.83 4.69
CA PHE A 180 -4.88 -8.03 3.96
C PHE A 180 -5.24 -9.52 4.02
N GLU A 181 -6.43 -9.87 4.51
CA GLU A 181 -6.79 -11.28 4.72
C GLU A 181 -7.15 -12.01 3.40
N HIS A 182 -7.48 -11.27 2.35
CA HIS A 182 -7.82 -11.79 1.03
C HIS A 182 -7.05 -11.06 -0.08
N ASN A 183 -6.95 -11.69 -1.25
CA ASN A 183 -6.55 -10.99 -2.47
C ASN A 183 -7.76 -10.29 -3.06
N GLY A 184 -7.57 -9.10 -3.63
CA GLY A 184 -8.59 -8.48 -4.44
C GLY A 184 -8.64 -9.15 -5.82
N LEU A 185 -9.60 -10.04 -6.03
CA LEU A 185 -9.92 -10.57 -7.36
C LEU A 185 -11.01 -9.70 -8.01
N HIS A 186 -10.95 -9.52 -9.33
CA HIS A 186 -11.97 -8.83 -10.14
C HIS A 186 -12.29 -7.38 -9.71
N THR A 187 -11.36 -6.44 -9.88
CA THR A 187 -11.53 -4.98 -9.61
C THR A 187 -11.77 -4.57 -8.15
N ASN A 188 -11.82 -5.51 -7.22
CA ASN A 188 -12.00 -5.24 -5.80
C ASN A 188 -10.67 -4.77 -5.19
N GLN A 189 -10.61 -3.52 -4.75
CA GLN A 189 -9.42 -2.96 -4.08
C GLN A 189 -9.77 -2.56 -2.64
N GLY A 190 -9.09 -3.18 -1.68
CA GLY A 190 -9.09 -2.73 -0.29
C GLY A 190 -7.96 -1.73 -0.07
N THR A 191 -8.27 -0.60 0.56
CA THR A 191 -7.29 0.44 0.88
C THR A 191 -7.20 0.66 2.38
N ILE A 192 -5.97 0.70 2.90
CA ILE A 192 -5.67 1.17 4.26
C ILE A 192 -4.91 2.49 4.13
N ALA A 193 -5.31 3.50 4.89
CA ALA A 193 -4.57 4.73 5.07
C ALA A 193 -4.19 4.90 6.55
N LEU A 194 -2.92 5.16 6.82
CA LEU A 194 -2.39 5.43 8.16
C LEU A 194 -1.80 6.84 8.18
N ARG A 195 -2.24 7.67 9.14
CA ARG A 195 -1.78 9.05 9.28
C ARG A 195 -1.46 9.42 10.72
N ALA A 196 -0.25 9.92 10.96
CA ALA A 196 0.25 10.28 12.28
C ALA A 196 1.42 11.27 12.18
N ASN A 197 1.97 11.70 13.32
CA ASN A 197 3.18 12.52 13.38
C ASN A 197 4.39 11.66 12.98
N ASN A 198 4.82 10.72 13.81
CA ASN A 198 5.74 9.65 13.40
C ASN A 198 5.00 8.32 13.25
N ILE A 199 5.44 7.48 12.31
CA ILE A 199 4.88 6.14 12.10
C ILE A 199 5.97 5.08 12.19
N THR A 200 5.78 4.08 13.05
CA THR A 200 6.63 2.89 13.14
C THR A 200 5.84 1.65 12.76
N LEU A 201 6.32 0.89 11.78
CA LEU A 201 5.66 -0.29 11.24
C LEU A 201 6.56 -1.51 11.41
N GLY A 202 6.03 -2.59 11.96
CA GLY A 202 6.73 -3.87 12.04
C GLY A 202 6.70 -4.58 10.67
N THR A 203 5.81 -5.55 10.52
CA THR A 203 5.68 -6.35 9.30
C THR A 203 4.47 -5.92 8.48
N ILE A 204 4.69 -5.59 7.21
CA ILE A 204 3.65 -5.23 6.26
C ILE A 204 3.55 -6.32 5.22
N VAL A 205 2.40 -6.97 5.18
CA VAL A 205 2.07 -8.02 4.22
C VAL A 205 1.08 -7.48 3.21
N GLY A 206 1.60 -6.97 2.09
CA GLY A 206 0.81 -6.61 0.93
C GLY A 206 0.19 -7.83 0.26
N ARG A 207 -0.90 -7.61 -0.48
CA ARG A 207 -1.58 -8.64 -1.30
C ARG A 207 -2.01 -8.07 -2.63
N LEU A 208 -2.36 -8.92 -3.60
CA LEU A 208 -2.77 -8.49 -4.94
C LEU A 208 -4.01 -7.58 -4.90
N SER A 209 -4.00 -6.53 -5.73
CA SER A 209 -5.03 -5.49 -5.85
C SER A 209 -5.29 -4.63 -4.59
N HIS A 210 -4.43 -4.68 -3.57
CA HIS A 210 -4.59 -3.86 -2.36
C HIS A 210 -3.68 -2.64 -2.33
N ILE A 211 -4.12 -1.63 -1.58
CA ILE A 211 -3.42 -0.35 -1.45
C ILE A 211 -3.18 -0.07 0.03
N LEU A 212 -1.92 0.18 0.40
CA LEU A 212 -1.56 0.76 1.69
C LEU A 212 -0.95 2.14 1.44
N ASN A 213 -1.48 3.16 2.12
CA ASN A 213 -0.95 4.53 2.10
C ASN A 213 -0.55 4.94 3.51
N VAL A 214 0.72 5.27 3.71
CA VAL A 214 1.27 5.68 5.00
C VAL A 214 1.78 7.11 4.87
N GLU A 215 1.23 8.01 5.68
CA GLU A 215 1.54 9.43 5.62
C GLU A 215 1.94 9.92 7.03
N ALA A 216 3.18 10.33 7.18
CA ALA A 216 3.70 10.88 8.42
C ALA A 216 4.11 12.35 8.21
N ASP A 217 3.78 13.21 9.18
CA ASP A 217 4.31 14.58 9.18
C ASP A 217 5.81 14.58 9.52
N GLY A 218 6.26 13.66 10.37
CA GLY A 218 7.63 13.40 10.77
C GLY A 218 8.25 12.19 10.05
N ASN A 219 8.81 11.26 10.82
CA ASN A 219 9.57 10.11 10.32
C ASN A 219 8.67 8.88 10.08
N ILE A 220 9.09 8.03 9.13
CA ILE A 220 8.54 6.68 8.95
C ILE A 220 9.66 5.65 9.15
N THR A 221 9.42 4.66 10.01
CA THR A 221 10.27 3.47 10.14
C THR A 221 9.45 2.23 9.81
N ALA A 222 9.94 1.36 8.94
CA ALA A 222 9.27 0.11 8.58
C ALA A 222 10.25 -1.07 8.63
N ASN A 223 10.01 -2.09 9.45
CA ASN A 223 10.94 -3.22 9.54
C ASN A 223 10.94 -4.02 8.24
N ASN A 224 9.81 -4.63 7.88
CA ASN A 224 9.71 -5.49 6.71
C ASN A 224 8.49 -5.13 5.86
N VAL A 225 8.72 -4.81 4.61
CA VAL A 225 7.67 -4.56 3.61
C VAL A 225 7.78 -5.61 2.52
N TYR A 226 6.73 -6.41 2.34
CA TYR A 226 6.70 -7.39 1.26
C TYR A 226 5.27 -7.67 0.78
N PHE A 227 5.14 -8.31 -0.36
CA PHE A 227 3.88 -8.84 -0.85
C PHE A 227 3.85 -10.36 -0.67
N ASP A 228 2.76 -10.88 -0.10
CA ASP A 228 2.54 -12.32 -0.02
C ASP A 228 2.26 -12.86 -1.43
N GLY A 229 3.15 -13.70 -1.93
CA GLY A 229 3.03 -14.31 -3.25
C GLY A 229 1.78 -15.18 -3.31
N VAL A 230 1.04 -15.11 -4.41
CA VAL A 230 -0.19 -15.90 -4.52
C VAL A 230 0.11 -17.27 -5.08
N SER A 231 -0.06 -18.30 -4.24
CA SER A 231 -0.18 -19.67 -4.72
C SER A 231 -1.42 -19.81 -5.61
N GLY A 232 -1.25 -20.11 -6.89
CA GLY A 232 -2.34 -20.54 -7.76
C GLY A 232 -2.96 -19.49 -8.69
N VAL A 233 -2.38 -18.28 -8.82
CA VAL A 233 -2.78 -17.34 -9.89
C VAL A 233 -1.82 -17.47 -11.07
N GLY A 234 -1.65 -18.70 -11.55
CA GLY A 234 -0.91 -18.96 -12.77
C GLY A 234 -1.67 -18.40 -13.97
N GLY A 235 -1.04 -17.51 -14.72
CA GLY A 235 -1.45 -17.11 -16.05
C GLY A 235 -2.03 -15.70 -16.13
N PHE A 236 -1.41 -14.88 -17.00
CA PHE A 236 -1.89 -13.81 -17.91
C PHE A 236 -3.13 -12.97 -17.60
N ALA A 237 -3.76 -13.06 -16.43
CA ALA A 237 -4.89 -12.25 -16.06
C ALA A 237 -4.40 -10.85 -15.70
N THR A 238 -5.04 -9.82 -16.27
CA THR A 238 -4.84 -8.42 -15.89
C THR A 238 -5.35 -8.21 -14.46
N ILE A 239 -4.48 -8.41 -13.47
CA ILE A 239 -4.77 -8.13 -12.07
C ILE A 239 -4.44 -6.65 -11.82
N PRO A 240 -5.33 -5.88 -11.17
CA PRO A 240 -5.01 -4.51 -10.73
C PRO A 240 -3.71 -4.50 -9.93
N LYS A 241 -2.81 -3.56 -10.25
CA LYS A 241 -1.54 -3.46 -9.53
C LYS A 241 -1.79 -3.13 -8.05
N SER A 242 -1.07 -3.84 -7.18
CA SER A 242 -1.01 -3.48 -5.77
C SER A 242 -0.09 -2.29 -5.54
N SER A 243 -0.31 -1.59 -4.43
CA SER A 243 0.45 -0.41 -4.06
C SER A 243 0.75 -0.39 -2.58
N ILE A 244 2.00 -0.11 -2.23
CA ILE A 244 2.36 0.37 -0.90
C ILE A 244 3.06 1.72 -1.07
N SER A 245 2.53 2.78 -0.46
CA SER A 245 3.11 4.11 -0.51
C SER A 245 3.45 4.62 0.89
N PHE A 246 4.63 5.23 1.01
CA PHE A 246 5.13 5.88 2.21
C PHE A 246 5.47 7.34 1.87
N THR A 247 4.91 8.28 2.64
CA THR A 247 5.19 9.71 2.51
C THR A 247 5.56 10.28 3.87
N ALA A 248 6.86 10.54 4.10
CA ALA A 248 7.38 11.27 5.24
C ALA A 248 7.54 12.75 4.85
N LYS A 249 6.56 13.60 5.18
CA LYS A 249 6.49 14.98 4.69
C LYS A 249 7.60 15.88 5.23
N GLY A 250 7.96 15.69 6.49
CA GLY A 250 8.94 16.50 7.21
C GLY A 250 10.22 15.74 7.58
N GLY A 251 10.17 14.41 7.58
CA GLY A 251 11.25 13.56 8.11
C GLY A 251 11.87 12.61 7.10
N SER A 252 12.52 11.58 7.66
CA SER A 252 13.23 10.51 6.97
C SER A 252 12.38 9.24 6.86
N PHE A 253 12.77 8.36 5.93
CA PHE A 253 12.27 6.99 5.84
C PHE A 253 13.39 5.99 6.13
N MET A 254 13.16 5.05 7.04
CA MET A 254 14.08 3.97 7.35
C MET A 254 13.40 2.62 7.22
N ALA A 255 14.06 1.65 6.58
CA ALA A 255 13.58 0.27 6.55
C ALA A 255 14.68 -0.78 6.59
N ASN A 256 14.40 -1.94 7.19
CA ASN A 256 15.31 -3.08 7.10
C ASN A 256 15.16 -3.78 5.74
N SER A 257 13.93 -4.00 5.31
CA SER A 257 13.68 -4.60 3.99
C SER A 257 12.47 -4.00 3.28
N VAL A 258 12.64 -3.76 1.98
CA VAL A 258 11.57 -3.44 1.04
C VAL A 258 11.61 -4.40 -0.12
N THR A 259 10.59 -5.24 -0.20
CA THR A 259 10.48 -6.31 -1.19
C THR A 259 9.28 -6.06 -2.09
N GLY A 260 9.57 -5.81 -3.37
CA GLY A 260 8.58 -5.75 -4.43
C GLY A 260 8.20 -7.14 -4.94
N MET A 261 7.19 -7.15 -5.78
CA MET A 261 6.75 -8.29 -6.57
C MET A 261 6.31 -7.77 -7.95
N GLY A 262 6.27 -8.64 -8.95
CA GLY A 262 5.50 -8.33 -10.16
C GLY A 262 4.05 -7.94 -9.83
N HIS A 263 3.45 -7.09 -10.66
CA HIS A 263 2.17 -6.42 -10.42
C HIS A 263 2.10 -5.54 -9.16
N SER A 264 3.21 -5.18 -8.55
CA SER A 264 3.22 -4.30 -7.39
C SER A 264 4.00 -3.03 -7.64
N ASN A 265 3.58 -1.96 -6.98
CA ASN A 265 4.35 -0.74 -6.87
C ASN A 265 4.63 -0.45 -5.39
N VAL A 266 5.86 -0.13 -5.08
CA VAL A 266 6.27 0.46 -3.81
C VAL A 266 6.78 1.86 -4.06
N TRP A 267 6.21 2.84 -3.40
CA TRP A 267 6.61 4.24 -3.47
C TRP A 267 7.09 4.70 -2.10
N VAL A 268 8.34 5.11 -2.02
CA VAL A 268 8.92 5.72 -0.82
C VAL A 268 9.27 7.15 -1.16
N LYS A 269 8.67 8.10 -0.42
CA LYS A 269 9.00 9.52 -0.52
C LYS A 269 9.29 10.09 0.86
N ALA A 270 10.49 10.64 1.03
CA ALA A 270 10.88 11.37 2.22
C ALA A 270 11.40 12.76 1.85
N LYS A 271 11.19 13.73 2.76
CA LYS A 271 11.78 15.06 2.61
C LYS A 271 13.28 15.02 2.91
N ASP A 272 13.66 14.32 3.96
CA ASP A 272 15.05 14.17 4.40
C ASP A 272 15.65 12.86 3.86
N GLN A 273 16.38 12.07 4.65
CA GLN A 273 17.08 10.87 4.16
C GLN A 273 16.12 9.70 3.91
N VAL A 274 16.46 8.87 2.91
CA VAL A 274 15.92 7.50 2.80
C VAL A 274 17.04 6.50 3.03
N LYS A 275 16.87 5.59 4.00
CA LYS A 275 17.80 4.49 4.27
C LYS A 275 17.06 3.15 4.24
N ILE A 276 17.51 2.22 3.39
CA ILE A 276 16.96 0.87 3.30
C ILE A 276 18.10 -0.14 3.35
N GLU A 277 18.08 -1.08 4.29
CA GLU A 277 19.18 -2.07 4.39
C GLU A 277 19.17 -3.07 3.23
N ASN A 278 18.00 -3.59 2.84
CA ASN A 278 17.85 -4.45 1.66
C ASN A 278 16.62 -4.09 0.80
N VAL A 279 16.82 -4.01 -0.50
CA VAL A 279 15.76 -3.94 -1.50
C VAL A 279 15.76 -5.24 -2.30
N SER A 280 14.59 -5.82 -2.55
CA SER A 280 14.51 -7.04 -3.35
C SER A 280 13.23 -7.11 -4.18
N PHE A 281 13.19 -8.04 -5.13
CA PHE A 281 11.97 -8.43 -5.82
C PHE A 281 11.78 -9.94 -5.66
N ILE A 282 10.57 -10.34 -5.28
CA ILE A 282 10.19 -11.75 -5.33
C ILE A 282 10.04 -12.15 -6.80
N VAL A 283 10.57 -13.32 -7.14
CA VAL A 283 10.48 -13.89 -8.49
C VAL A 283 9.02 -14.14 -8.85
N ASP A 284 8.61 -13.56 -9.97
CA ASP A 284 7.23 -13.56 -10.43
C ASP A 284 6.89 -14.83 -11.21
N ILE A 285 5.60 -15.20 -11.18
CA ILE A 285 4.97 -16.18 -12.05
C ILE A 285 4.58 -15.59 -13.42
N CYS A 286 4.75 -14.27 -13.59
CA CYS A 286 4.51 -13.57 -14.85
C CYS A 286 5.77 -12.89 -15.43
N ILE A 287 6.13 -13.28 -16.64
CA ILE A 287 7.31 -12.80 -17.40
C ILE A 287 6.91 -11.85 -18.54
N THR A 288 6.03 -10.89 -18.28
CA THR A 288 5.65 -9.88 -19.29
C THR A 288 5.71 -8.48 -18.72
N GLU A 289 5.87 -7.46 -19.57
CA GLU A 289 5.90 -6.05 -19.16
C GLU A 289 4.63 -5.63 -18.39
N ALA A 290 3.47 -6.23 -18.68
CA ALA A 290 2.23 -5.97 -17.96
C ALA A 290 2.33 -6.31 -16.45
N CYS A 291 3.27 -7.18 -16.11
CA CYS A 291 3.52 -7.68 -14.77
C CYS A 291 4.69 -6.96 -14.09
N ALA A 292 5.30 -5.95 -14.72
CA ALA A 292 6.41 -5.20 -14.16
C ALA A 292 6.12 -4.67 -12.74
N GLY A 293 6.99 -5.03 -11.81
CA GLY A 293 7.06 -4.43 -10.47
C GLY A 293 7.88 -3.15 -10.48
N LEU A 294 7.51 -2.18 -9.64
CA LEU A 294 8.25 -0.94 -9.45
C LEU A 294 8.54 -0.72 -7.97
N ILE A 295 9.80 -0.46 -7.63
CA ILE A 295 10.17 0.19 -6.38
C ILE A 295 10.75 1.55 -6.74
N GLN A 296 10.09 2.63 -6.33
CA GLN A 296 10.59 3.99 -6.50
C GLN A 296 10.92 4.58 -5.13
N ILE A 297 12.15 5.07 -4.99
CA ILE A 297 12.68 5.68 -3.78
C ILE A 297 13.04 7.12 -4.07
N GLU A 298 12.45 8.05 -3.33
CA GLU A 298 12.62 9.49 -3.48
C GLU A 298 13.03 10.14 -2.16
N SER A 299 14.18 10.80 -2.15
CA SER A 299 14.54 11.82 -1.16
C SER A 299 14.48 13.19 -1.81
N THR A 300 13.85 14.17 -1.17
CA THR A 300 13.69 15.51 -1.76
C THR A 300 14.91 16.41 -1.51
N ASN A 301 15.53 16.31 -0.33
CA ASN A 301 16.59 17.23 0.11
C ASN A 301 17.90 16.55 0.50
N ASN A 302 17.97 15.21 0.54
CA ASN A 302 19.09 14.48 1.12
C ASN A 302 19.40 13.22 0.29
N ASP A 303 20.14 12.30 0.90
CA ASP A 303 20.67 11.11 0.28
C ASP A 303 19.65 9.95 0.29
N VAL A 304 19.76 9.10 -0.73
CA VAL A 304 19.18 7.76 -0.74
C VAL A 304 20.31 6.75 -0.51
N ILE A 305 20.19 5.96 0.56
CA ILE A 305 21.18 4.94 0.94
C ILE A 305 20.50 3.57 0.91
N VAL A 306 21.04 2.65 0.11
CA VAL A 306 20.58 1.27 0.02
C VAL A 306 21.73 0.33 0.38
N GLY A 307 21.61 -0.45 1.45
CA GLY A 307 22.66 -1.38 1.86
C GLY A 307 22.94 -2.41 0.76
N SER A 308 21.89 -3.08 0.28
CA SER A 308 21.94 -4.05 -0.80
C SER A 308 20.67 -4.06 -1.64
N VAL A 309 20.79 -4.42 -2.92
CA VAL A 309 19.68 -4.83 -3.79
C VAL A 309 19.92 -6.29 -4.15
N SER A 310 19.34 -7.20 -3.38
CA SER A 310 19.66 -8.64 -3.46
C SER A 310 18.47 -9.53 -3.12
N GLY A 311 18.48 -10.76 -3.63
CA GLY A 311 17.40 -11.75 -3.49
C GLY A 311 17.14 -12.49 -4.79
N GLY A 312 16.03 -13.22 -4.89
CA GLY A 312 15.61 -13.90 -6.12
C GLY A 312 15.89 -15.41 -6.16
N THR A 313 16.16 -15.94 -7.35
CA THR A 313 16.45 -17.36 -7.62
C THR A 313 17.85 -17.52 -8.25
N SER A 314 18.24 -18.74 -8.62
CA SER A 314 19.49 -18.99 -9.36
C SER A 314 19.59 -18.25 -10.69
N ASN A 315 18.45 -17.83 -11.26
CA ASN A 315 18.39 -17.30 -12.63
C ASN A 315 18.00 -15.82 -12.70
N GLU A 316 17.48 -15.28 -11.60
CA GLU A 316 17.10 -13.88 -11.48
C GLU A 316 17.46 -13.38 -10.10
N SER A 317 18.11 -12.22 -10.01
CA SER A 317 18.59 -11.72 -8.74
C SER A 317 18.54 -10.20 -8.62
N GLY A 318 18.27 -9.74 -7.40
CA GLY A 318 18.01 -8.34 -7.08
C GLY A 318 16.86 -7.78 -7.92
N ILE A 319 17.19 -6.95 -8.91
CA ILE A 319 16.25 -6.45 -9.93
C ILE A 319 16.10 -7.52 -11.01
N GLY A 320 15.11 -8.39 -10.88
CA GLY A 320 14.77 -9.41 -11.89
C GLY A 320 14.07 -8.86 -13.14
N SER A 321 13.60 -9.75 -14.00
CA SER A 321 12.96 -9.42 -15.28
C SER A 321 11.77 -8.46 -15.12
N PHE A 322 11.69 -7.44 -15.96
CA PHE A 322 10.68 -6.38 -16.00
C PHE A 322 10.58 -5.51 -14.74
N ASN A 323 11.30 -5.83 -13.68
CA ASN A 323 11.27 -5.05 -12.46
C ASN A 323 12.11 -3.79 -12.61
N THR A 324 11.64 -2.73 -11.99
CA THR A 324 12.31 -1.43 -11.99
C THR A 324 12.62 -1.00 -10.57
N LEU A 325 13.90 -0.75 -10.29
CA LEU A 325 14.31 0.09 -9.17
C LEU A 325 14.58 1.49 -9.70
N LYS A 326 13.83 2.47 -9.22
CA LYS A 326 13.99 3.88 -9.57
C LYS A 326 14.40 4.70 -8.36
N VAL A 327 15.46 5.49 -8.50
CA VAL A 327 15.96 6.35 -7.44
C VAL A 327 15.92 7.81 -7.89
N ILE A 328 15.43 8.67 -7.00
CA ILE A 328 15.36 10.12 -7.17
C ILE A 328 15.93 10.77 -5.90
N GLY A 329 16.92 11.66 -6.04
CA GLY A 329 17.55 12.29 -4.89
C GLY A 329 18.74 13.16 -5.26
N ASN A 330 19.39 13.75 -4.25
CA ASN A 330 20.64 14.47 -4.48
C ASN A 330 21.77 13.47 -4.72
N ASN A 331 22.00 12.56 -3.77
CA ASN A 331 22.97 11.48 -3.91
C ASN A 331 22.32 10.11 -3.75
N PHE A 332 22.96 9.10 -4.35
CA PHE A 332 22.63 7.68 -4.18
C PHE A 332 23.88 6.89 -3.81
N TYR A 333 23.79 6.15 -2.71
CA TYR A 333 24.84 5.26 -2.23
C TYR A 333 24.31 3.83 -2.11
N ALA A 334 24.99 2.87 -2.71
CA ALA A 334 24.69 1.45 -2.52
C ALA A 334 25.92 0.59 -2.23
N GLY A 335 25.76 -0.37 -1.32
CA GLY A 335 26.82 -1.35 -1.00
C GLY A 335 26.89 -2.49 -2.01
N HIS A 336 25.75 -3.04 -2.41
CA HIS A 336 25.67 -4.10 -3.41
C HIS A 336 24.40 -3.97 -4.24
N VAL A 337 24.47 -4.17 -5.54
CA VAL A 337 23.33 -4.11 -6.44
C VAL A 337 23.39 -5.23 -7.45
N GLU A 338 22.44 -6.16 -7.35
CA GLU A 338 22.17 -7.16 -8.37
C GLU A 338 21.03 -6.68 -9.27
N ALA A 339 21.25 -6.71 -10.58
CA ALA A 339 20.20 -6.55 -11.58
C ALA A 339 20.36 -7.66 -12.62
N ILE A 340 20.06 -8.88 -12.17
CA ILE A 340 20.24 -10.10 -12.92
C ILE A 340 18.87 -10.55 -13.42
N SER A 341 18.61 -10.35 -14.70
CA SER A 341 17.37 -10.77 -15.37
C SER A 341 17.54 -12.12 -16.08
N LEU A 342 16.41 -12.73 -16.46
CA LEU A 342 16.39 -13.88 -17.37
C LEU A 342 16.98 -13.49 -18.72
N VAL A 343 17.71 -14.43 -19.33
CA VAL A 343 18.43 -14.20 -20.57
C VAL A 343 17.53 -14.44 -21.79
N THR A 344 16.50 -13.60 -21.94
CA THR A 344 15.64 -13.58 -23.14
C THR A 344 15.52 -12.13 -23.63
N ALA A 345 15.33 -11.92 -24.94
CA ALA A 345 15.38 -10.59 -25.54
C ALA A 345 14.31 -9.60 -25.04
N LEU A 346 13.25 -10.10 -24.41
CA LEU A 346 12.16 -9.27 -23.89
C LEU A 346 12.28 -9.03 -22.39
N ASN A 347 13.08 -9.83 -21.66
CA ASN A 347 13.15 -9.81 -20.21
C ASN A 347 14.29 -8.91 -19.74
N ASN A 348 13.97 -7.68 -19.31
CA ASN A 348 15.00 -6.70 -18.97
C ASN A 348 14.84 -6.24 -17.52
N SER A 349 15.93 -6.20 -16.75
CA SER A 349 15.96 -5.52 -15.45
C SER A 349 16.18 -4.03 -15.64
N TYR A 350 15.58 -3.17 -14.81
CA TYR A 350 15.72 -1.72 -14.96
C TYR A 350 16.24 -1.07 -13.68
N LEU A 351 17.47 -0.54 -13.75
CA LEU A 351 18.02 0.33 -12.73
C LEU A 351 18.01 1.77 -13.24
N ASP A 352 17.03 2.56 -12.76
CA ASP A 352 16.82 3.94 -13.17
C ASP A 352 17.30 4.93 -12.11
N LEU A 353 18.50 5.46 -12.31
CA LEU A 353 19.16 6.46 -11.49
C LEU A 353 19.17 7.84 -12.17
N SER A 354 18.37 8.04 -13.24
CA SER A 354 18.31 9.31 -13.96
C SER A 354 17.75 10.47 -13.13
N GLY A 355 17.13 10.17 -11.98
CA GLY A 355 16.65 11.15 -11.01
C GLY A 355 17.69 11.55 -9.95
N VAL A 356 18.89 10.96 -9.95
CA VAL A 356 19.99 11.33 -9.04
C VAL A 356 20.75 12.51 -9.64
N ARG A 357 20.94 13.58 -8.87
CA ARG A 357 21.46 14.87 -9.38
C ARG A 357 22.97 15.04 -9.25
N ASP A 358 23.51 14.55 -8.13
CA ASP A 358 24.89 14.77 -7.74
C ASP A 358 25.66 13.44 -7.79
N THR A 359 25.91 12.81 -6.65
CA THR A 359 26.79 11.63 -6.57
C THR A 359 25.99 10.35 -6.71
N THR A 360 26.39 9.49 -7.63
CA THR A 360 26.04 8.06 -7.61
C THR A 360 27.28 7.25 -7.25
N PHE A 361 27.24 6.52 -6.13
CA PHE A 361 28.30 5.59 -5.74
C PHE A 361 27.73 4.20 -5.47
N ILE A 362 28.26 3.19 -6.15
CA ILE A 362 27.90 1.78 -5.94
C ILE A 362 29.17 0.98 -5.70
N ASP A 363 29.27 0.31 -4.56
CA ASP A 363 30.46 -0.47 -4.23
C ASP A 363 30.53 -1.75 -5.08
N ASN A 364 29.46 -2.52 -5.16
CA ASN A 364 29.39 -3.72 -6.01
C ASN A 364 28.15 -3.66 -6.90
N LEU A 365 28.36 -3.70 -8.22
CA LEU A 365 27.29 -3.74 -9.22
C LEU A 365 27.43 -5.01 -10.05
N GLU A 366 26.40 -5.85 -10.04
CA GLU A 366 26.30 -7.06 -10.85
C GLU A 366 25.12 -6.96 -11.81
N PHE A 367 25.37 -7.20 -13.10
CA PHE A 367 24.37 -6.90 -14.13
C PHE A 367 24.31 -7.97 -15.20
N ARG A 368 23.10 -8.41 -15.53
CA ARG A 368 22.80 -9.35 -16.62
C ARG A 368 21.47 -9.00 -17.27
N ASN A 369 21.48 -8.80 -18.58
CA ASN A 369 20.29 -8.51 -19.39
C ASN A 369 19.42 -7.40 -18.78
N GLY A 370 20.00 -6.21 -18.73
CA GLY A 370 19.50 -5.07 -17.97
C GLY A 370 19.62 -3.75 -18.72
N THR A 371 18.82 -2.75 -18.35
CA THR A 371 19.00 -1.34 -18.69
C THR A 371 19.39 -0.55 -17.47
N LEU A 372 20.55 0.08 -17.54
CA LEU A 372 21.06 1.05 -16.57
C LEU A 372 20.88 2.46 -17.12
N LYS A 373 20.19 3.33 -16.37
CA LYS A 373 20.10 4.77 -16.64
C LYS A 373 20.82 5.52 -15.53
N VAL A 374 21.98 6.06 -15.83
CA VAL A 374 22.84 6.73 -14.85
C VAL A 374 23.74 7.76 -15.55
N GLN A 375 24.15 8.79 -14.82
CA GLN A 375 25.09 9.81 -15.24
C GLN A 375 26.02 10.15 -14.06
N ASP A 376 27.26 10.57 -14.33
CA ASP A 376 28.22 11.10 -13.36
C ASP A 376 28.43 10.16 -12.14
N PHE A 377 28.69 8.87 -12.39
CA PHE A 377 28.77 7.83 -11.37
C PHE A 377 30.20 7.41 -11.01
N HIS A 378 30.33 6.78 -9.84
CA HIS A 378 31.48 6.01 -9.42
C HIS A 378 31.06 4.59 -9.04
N PHE A 379 31.48 3.60 -9.81
CA PHE A 379 31.35 2.20 -9.45
C PHE A 379 32.70 1.66 -8.98
N ASN A 380 32.76 1.06 -7.79
CA ASN A 380 34.00 0.45 -7.32
C ASN A 380 34.23 -0.88 -8.05
N ASN A 381 33.30 -1.83 -7.94
CA ASN A 381 33.34 -3.10 -8.66
C ASN A 381 32.12 -3.23 -9.57
N PHE A 382 32.35 -3.39 -10.87
CA PHE A 382 31.29 -3.63 -11.85
C PHE A 382 31.52 -4.97 -12.56
N THR A 383 30.61 -5.92 -12.33
CA THR A 383 30.61 -7.23 -12.97
C THR A 383 29.49 -7.33 -14.00
N VAL A 384 29.86 -7.61 -15.25
CA VAL A 384 28.92 -7.92 -16.32
C VAL A 384 28.88 -9.43 -16.54
N TRP A 385 27.72 -10.02 -16.23
CA TRP A 385 27.47 -11.45 -16.42
C TRP A 385 27.08 -11.74 -17.88
N LYS A 386 27.38 -12.96 -18.33
CA LYS A 386 27.06 -13.37 -19.70
C LYS A 386 25.55 -13.50 -19.91
N ALA A 387 25.10 -13.22 -21.12
CA ALA A 387 23.69 -13.21 -21.49
C ALA A 387 23.46 -13.98 -22.80
N ASN A 388 23.74 -15.29 -22.81
CA ASN A 388 23.48 -16.16 -23.95
C ASN A 388 22.10 -16.84 -23.89
N ALA A 389 21.27 -16.63 -24.92
CA ALA A 389 19.89 -17.13 -25.02
C ALA A 389 19.76 -18.42 -25.87
N ASN A 390 20.77 -19.30 -25.88
CA ASN A 390 20.82 -20.44 -26.83
C ASN A 390 19.90 -21.64 -26.52
N ARG A 391 18.87 -21.51 -25.66
CA ARG A 391 17.89 -22.60 -25.44
C ARG A 391 16.71 -22.49 -26.40
N VAL A 392 16.72 -23.33 -27.44
CA VAL A 392 15.58 -23.62 -28.32
C VAL A 392 14.63 -24.58 -27.57
N GLY A 393 13.64 -24.02 -26.87
CA GLY A 393 12.57 -24.78 -26.21
C GLY A 393 11.20 -24.27 -26.63
N PHE A 394 10.25 -25.17 -26.85
CA PHE A 394 8.91 -24.91 -27.42
C PHE A 394 8.06 -23.88 -26.63
N GLU A 395 8.46 -23.56 -25.39
CA GLU A 395 7.70 -22.71 -24.46
C GLU A 395 8.26 -21.27 -24.32
N HIS A 396 9.45 -20.97 -24.86
CA HIS A 396 10.06 -19.63 -24.79
C HIS A 396 10.47 -19.17 -26.20
N PRO A 397 9.76 -18.19 -26.79
CA PRO A 397 10.03 -17.77 -28.16
C PRO A 397 11.45 -17.21 -28.29
N THR A 398 12.15 -17.72 -29.30
CA THR A 398 13.38 -17.17 -29.87
C THR A 398 13.08 -15.82 -30.51
N ASP A 399 13.76 -14.75 -30.08
CA ASP A 399 14.25 -13.69 -30.96
C ASP A 399 15.08 -12.66 -30.19
N GLY A 400 16.42 -12.75 -30.25
CA GLY A 400 17.35 -11.68 -29.88
C GLY A 400 18.41 -12.06 -28.85
N SER A 401 19.62 -11.55 -29.03
CA SER A 401 20.69 -11.63 -28.01
C SER A 401 20.30 -10.76 -26.82
N ALA A 402 20.35 -11.33 -25.62
CA ALA A 402 20.23 -10.57 -24.39
C ALA A 402 21.49 -9.70 -24.19
N TYR A 403 21.33 -8.46 -23.74
CA TYR A 403 22.46 -7.56 -23.54
C TYR A 403 22.20 -6.60 -22.38
N THR A 404 23.29 -6.15 -21.77
CA THR A 404 23.27 -5.06 -20.81
C THR A 404 23.49 -3.75 -21.55
N SER A 405 22.65 -2.75 -21.27
CA SER A 405 22.72 -1.43 -21.89
C SER A 405 22.84 -0.32 -20.86
N VAL A 406 23.68 0.67 -21.16
CA VAL A 406 23.66 1.98 -20.52
C VAL A 406 23.06 2.95 -21.52
N THR A 407 21.85 3.45 -21.25
CA THR A 407 21.04 4.16 -22.27
C THR A 407 21.09 5.68 -22.16
N THR A 408 21.93 6.21 -21.27
CA THR A 408 22.09 7.64 -21.02
C THR A 408 23.54 8.07 -21.26
N ASN A 409 23.75 9.37 -21.51
CA ASN A 409 25.11 9.92 -21.50
C ASN A 409 25.69 9.73 -20.10
N ILE A 410 26.87 9.11 -20.01
CA ILE A 410 27.49 8.77 -18.73
C ILE A 410 28.19 9.97 -18.06
N GLY A 411 28.46 11.07 -18.77
CA GLY A 411 29.15 12.22 -18.19
C GLY A 411 30.55 11.88 -17.67
N LYS A 412 30.94 12.46 -16.52
CA LYS A 412 32.24 12.26 -15.85
C LYS A 412 32.18 11.06 -14.92
N SER A 413 32.00 9.88 -15.51
CA SER A 413 31.89 8.63 -14.76
C SER A 413 33.23 7.91 -14.59
N PHE A 414 33.30 7.07 -13.55
CA PHE A 414 34.50 6.29 -13.21
C PHE A 414 34.14 4.88 -12.73
N ILE A 415 34.94 3.89 -13.14
CA ILE A 415 34.85 2.50 -12.70
C ILE A 415 36.24 2.08 -12.21
N ASN A 416 36.39 1.64 -10.96
CA ASN A 416 37.69 1.18 -10.46
C ASN A 416 38.04 -0.20 -11.05
N TYR A 417 37.10 -1.14 -10.98
CA TYR A 417 37.28 -2.52 -11.45
C TYR A 417 36.11 -2.96 -12.32
N LEU A 418 36.42 -3.37 -13.55
CA LEU A 418 35.46 -3.97 -14.47
C LEU A 418 35.79 -5.46 -14.62
N SER A 419 34.86 -6.31 -14.23
CA SER A 419 34.90 -7.76 -14.44
C SER A 419 33.86 -8.14 -15.51
N MET A 420 34.23 -9.05 -16.40
CA MET A 420 33.32 -9.60 -17.39
C MET A 420 33.40 -11.12 -17.31
N GLU A 421 32.24 -11.76 -17.18
CA GLU A 421 32.16 -13.21 -17.27
C GLU A 421 32.41 -13.64 -18.73
N LEU A 422 33.32 -14.60 -18.92
CA LEU A 422 33.60 -15.15 -20.23
C LEU A 422 32.45 -16.05 -20.68
N GLY A 423 31.80 -15.69 -21.79
CA GLY A 423 30.94 -16.62 -22.52
C GLY A 423 31.78 -17.77 -23.09
N THR A 424 31.33 -19.00 -22.90
CA THR A 424 31.90 -20.18 -23.56
C THR A 424 31.09 -20.54 -24.80
N SER A 425 31.54 -21.48 -25.63
CA SER A 425 31.02 -21.68 -26.99
C SER A 425 29.48 -21.78 -27.08
N ASP A 426 28.97 -21.54 -28.28
CA ASP A 426 27.56 -21.49 -28.71
C ASP A 426 26.68 -22.67 -28.22
N THR A 427 27.29 -23.74 -27.72
CA THR A 427 26.63 -24.98 -27.26
C THR A 427 26.76 -25.26 -25.76
N ALA A 428 27.65 -24.57 -25.04
CA ALA A 428 28.00 -24.85 -23.63
C ALA A 428 27.47 -23.81 -22.64
N ASP A 429 27.01 -22.67 -23.14
CA ASP A 429 26.53 -21.55 -22.34
C ASP A 429 25.08 -21.72 -21.91
N PHE A 430 24.86 -22.65 -20.98
CA PHE A 430 23.69 -22.57 -20.12
C PHE A 430 23.99 -21.48 -19.08
N ALA A 431 23.49 -20.26 -19.29
CA ALA A 431 23.16 -19.43 -18.13
C ALA A 431 22.20 -20.31 -17.30
N ALA A 432 22.56 -20.60 -16.04
CA ALA A 432 21.74 -21.44 -15.19
C ALA A 432 20.28 -20.98 -15.29
N LEU A 433 19.42 -21.92 -15.73
CA LEU A 433 17.97 -21.90 -15.70
C LEU A 433 17.53 -22.87 -14.59
#